data_AF-L8G4T6-F1
#
_entry.id   AF-L8G4T6-F1
#
_cell.length_a   1.000
_cell.length_b   1.000
_cell.length_c   1.000
_cell.angle_alpha   90.00
_cell.angle_beta   90.00
_cell.angle_gamma   90.00
#
_symmetry.space_group_name_H-M   'P 1'
#
loop_
_entity.id
_entity.type
_entity.pdbx_description
1 polymer ?
#
loop_
_entity_poly.entity_id
_entity_poly.type
_entity_poly.pdbx_seq_one_letter_code
_entity_poly.pdbx_strand_id
1 'polypeptide(L)'
;MSYTNWLTGAEEVMAESKKRASRSRAWLQNGGELVAAEAHELRAQKAELRAQKLAAKEAREARQARNQAQKQLHQAGIKARKEERFRKKSLATLQGLGLPIPPELEVPIPDPETLESEGEYENGSGNGSGNGSDHGNEEMIIF
;
A
#
# COMPACT_ATOMS: atom_id res chain seq x y z
N MET A 1 34.21 -23.90 67.13
CA MET A 1 33.41 -23.53 65.94
C MET A 1 31.93 -23.64 66.32
N SER A 2 31.19 -22.54 66.48
CA SER A 2 29.77 -22.62 66.87
C SER A 2 28.86 -22.68 65.65
N TYR A 3 27.98 -23.69 65.62
CA TYR A 3 27.01 -23.96 64.55
C TYR A 3 25.85 -22.93 64.48
N THR A 4 25.87 -21.90 65.33
CA THR A 4 24.80 -20.93 65.50
C THR A 4 24.79 -19.83 64.43
N ASN A 5 25.94 -19.49 63.85
CA ASN A 5 26.04 -18.40 62.86
C ASN A 5 25.59 -18.79 61.44
N TRP A 6 25.58 -20.09 61.11
CA TRP A 6 25.14 -20.56 59.78
C TRP A 6 23.62 -20.67 59.66
N LEU A 7 22.92 -21.01 60.75
CA LEU A 7 21.45 -21.04 60.75
C LEU A 7 20.85 -19.65 60.62
N THR A 8 21.38 -18.66 61.35
CA THR A 8 20.89 -17.27 61.28
C THR A 8 21.12 -16.63 59.91
N GLY A 9 22.29 -16.85 59.29
CA GLY A 9 22.54 -16.37 57.93
C GLY A 9 21.64 -17.02 56.87
N ALA A 10 21.32 -18.31 57.02
CA ALA A 10 20.41 -19.00 56.11
C ALA A 10 18.96 -18.51 56.24
N GLU A 11 18.51 -18.23 57.47
CA GLU A 11 17.18 -17.66 57.73
C GLU A 11 17.04 -16.24 57.17
N GLU A 12 18.07 -15.42 57.29
CA GLU A 12 18.10 -14.07 56.72
C GLU A 12 18.03 -14.09 55.18
N VAL A 13 18.82 -14.97 54.53
CA VAL A 13 18.79 -15.14 53.06
C VAL A 13 17.42 -15.61 52.57
N MET A 14 16.80 -16.55 53.31
CA MET A 14 15.46 -17.04 53.00
C MET A 14 14.37 -15.99 53.24
N ALA A 15 14.52 -15.14 54.27
CA ALA A 15 13.61 -14.02 54.50
C ALA A 15 13.73 -12.96 53.40
N GLU A 16 14.94 -12.67 52.94
CA GLU A 16 15.19 -11.69 51.88
C GLU A 16 14.68 -12.17 50.51
N SER A 17 14.80 -13.48 50.21
CA SER A 17 14.23 -14.06 48.99
C SER A 17 12.70 -13.98 48.99
N LYS A 18 12.05 -14.26 50.12
CA LYS A 18 10.60 -14.13 50.30
C LYS A 18 10.14 -12.68 50.16
N LYS A 19 10.87 -11.72 50.75
CA LYS A 19 10.59 -10.27 50.59
C LYS A 19 10.74 -9.83 49.13
N ARG A 20 11.77 -10.29 48.43
CA ARG A 20 12.00 -9.97 47.01
C ARG A 20 10.92 -10.55 46.11
N ALA A 21 10.49 -11.78 46.37
CA ALA A 21 9.36 -12.41 45.68
C ALA A 21 8.03 -11.66 45.95
N SER A 22 7.79 -11.23 47.18
CA SER A 22 6.63 -10.41 47.56
C SER A 22 6.63 -9.04 46.87
N ARG A 23 7.78 -8.35 46.81
CA ARG A 23 7.91 -7.04 46.14
C ARG A 23 7.78 -7.16 44.62
N SER A 24 8.30 -8.24 44.03
CA SER A 24 8.11 -8.55 42.61
C SER A 24 6.64 -8.84 42.27
N ARG A 25 5.91 -9.58 43.13
CA ARG A 25 4.46 -9.77 42.99
C ARG A 25 3.67 -8.48 43.19
N ALA A 26 4.08 -7.63 44.12
CA ALA A 26 3.45 -6.32 44.34
C ALA A 26 3.59 -5.39 43.11
N TRP A 27 4.71 -5.45 42.38
CA TRP A 27 4.88 -4.70 41.13
C TRP A 27 4.04 -5.24 39.96
N LEU A 28 3.74 -6.54 39.95
CA LEU A 28 2.80 -7.13 38.98
C LEU A 28 1.34 -6.73 39.25
N GLN A 29 1.04 -6.17 40.42
CA GLN A 29 -0.28 -5.73 40.89
C GLN A 29 -0.57 -4.24 40.70
N ASN A 30 0.26 -3.50 39.93
CA ASN A 30 0.01 -2.08 39.61
C ASN A 30 -1.10 -1.85 38.55
N GLY A 31 -2.08 -2.75 38.50
CA GLY A 31 -3.33 -2.64 37.74
C GLY A 31 -4.36 -3.47 38.50
N GLY A 32 -5.46 -2.85 38.91
CA GLY A 32 -6.44 -3.47 39.82
C GLY A 32 -6.96 -4.84 39.36
N GLU A 33 -7.72 -5.51 40.23
CA GLU A 33 -8.34 -6.80 39.94
C GLU A 33 -9.32 -6.67 38.77
N LEU A 34 -8.85 -6.87 37.54
CA LEU A 34 -9.72 -7.14 36.40
C LEU A 34 -10.46 -8.43 36.70
N VAL A 35 -11.79 -8.38 36.69
CA VAL A 35 -12.59 -9.61 36.76
C VAL A 35 -12.17 -10.49 35.58
N ALA A 36 -12.01 -11.80 35.80
CA ALA A 36 -11.48 -12.71 34.76
C ALA A 36 -12.21 -12.55 33.41
N ALA A 37 -13.52 -12.28 33.44
CA ALA A 37 -14.34 -11.95 32.28
C ALA A 37 -13.81 -10.73 31.50
N GLU A 38 -13.56 -9.60 32.16
CA GLU A 38 -13.03 -8.39 31.54
C GLU A 38 -11.64 -8.62 30.92
N ALA A 39 -10.80 -9.45 31.56
CA ALA A 39 -9.51 -9.83 31.01
C ALA A 39 -9.65 -10.66 29.72
N HIS A 40 -10.66 -11.53 29.62
CA HIS A 40 -10.97 -12.28 28.41
C HIS A 40 -11.52 -11.37 27.30
N GLU A 41 -12.40 -10.44 27.63
CA GLU A 41 -12.94 -9.45 26.69
C GLU A 41 -11.84 -8.56 26.10
N LEU A 42 -10.94 -8.04 26.93
CA LEU A 42 -9.80 -7.24 26.46
C LEU A 42 -8.87 -8.03 25.54
N ARG A 43 -8.71 -9.34 25.77
CA ARG A 43 -7.95 -10.22 24.86
C ARG A 43 -8.67 -10.41 23.54
N ALA A 44 -9.98 -10.63 23.57
CA ALA A 44 -10.80 -10.77 22.37
C ALA A 44 -10.77 -9.49 21.52
N GLN A 45 -10.98 -8.32 22.12
CA GLN A 45 -10.91 -7.02 21.44
C GLN A 45 -9.52 -6.77 20.82
N LYS A 46 -8.43 -7.12 21.53
CA LYS A 46 -7.08 -7.01 20.98
C LYS A 46 -6.86 -7.98 19.82
N ALA A 47 -7.41 -9.19 19.88
CA ALA A 47 -7.31 -10.17 18.80
C ALA A 47 -8.09 -9.71 17.58
N GLU A 48 -9.30 -9.19 17.76
CA GLU A 48 -10.13 -8.63 16.70
C GLU A 48 -9.44 -7.44 16.03
N LEU A 49 -8.93 -6.48 16.81
CA LEU A 49 -8.22 -5.31 16.29
C LEU A 49 -6.95 -5.71 15.53
N ARG A 50 -6.25 -6.76 15.97
CA ARG A 50 -5.11 -7.33 15.22
C ARG A 50 -5.55 -7.94 13.90
N ALA A 51 -6.65 -8.70 13.89
CA ALA A 51 -7.19 -9.29 12.67
C ALA A 51 -7.60 -8.20 11.66
N GLN A 52 -8.28 -7.15 12.11
CA GLN A 52 -8.64 -6.00 11.27
C GLN A 52 -7.41 -5.30 10.69
N LYS A 53 -6.35 -5.10 11.48
CA LYS A 53 -5.08 -4.50 11.00
C LYS A 53 -4.39 -5.37 9.96
N LEU A 54 -4.39 -6.69 10.12
CA LEU A 54 -3.83 -7.62 9.14
C LEU A 54 -4.62 -7.55 7.83
N ALA A 55 -5.94 -7.66 7.89
CA ALA A 55 -6.81 -7.54 6.71
C ALA A 55 -6.63 -6.18 5.99
N ALA A 56 -6.57 -5.07 6.74
CA ALA A 56 -6.34 -3.75 6.17
C ALA A 56 -4.96 -3.62 5.51
N LYS A 57 -3.93 -4.28 6.07
CA LYS A 57 -2.59 -4.31 5.49
C LYS A 57 -2.59 -5.10 4.17
N GLU A 58 -3.17 -6.29 4.15
CA GLU A 58 -3.28 -7.12 2.94
C GLU A 58 -4.07 -6.40 1.83
N ALA A 59 -5.21 -5.78 2.17
CA ALA A 59 -5.99 -5.00 1.22
C ALA A 59 -5.20 -3.79 0.67
N ARG A 60 -4.41 -3.13 1.51
CA ARG A 60 -3.54 -2.03 1.08
C ARG A 60 -2.45 -2.51 0.12
N GLU A 61 -1.80 -3.63 0.42
CA GLU A 61 -0.77 -4.21 -0.43
C GLU A 61 -1.34 -4.62 -1.80
N ALA A 62 -2.50 -5.27 -1.82
CA ALA A 62 -3.20 -5.62 -3.06
C ALA A 62 -3.54 -4.36 -3.90
N ARG A 63 -4.06 -3.31 -3.26
CA ARG A 63 -4.35 -2.03 -3.94
C ARG A 63 -3.08 -1.38 -4.49
N GLN A 64 -1.99 -1.42 -3.73
CA GLN A 64 -0.71 -0.87 -4.18
C GLN A 64 -0.17 -1.62 -5.39
N ALA A 65 -0.20 -2.96 -5.36
CA ALA A 65 0.21 -3.80 -6.48
C ALA A 65 -0.62 -3.51 -7.74
N ARG A 66 -1.95 -3.45 -7.63
CA ARG A 66 -2.84 -3.09 -8.74
C ARG A 66 -2.50 -1.72 -9.31
N ASN A 67 -2.37 -0.70 -8.45
CA ASN A 67 -2.07 0.65 -8.90
C ASN A 67 -0.69 0.76 -9.57
N GLN A 68 0.29 -0.02 -9.11
CA GLN A 68 1.61 -0.08 -9.74
C GLN A 68 1.53 -0.72 -11.13
N ALA A 69 0.82 -1.85 -11.27
CA ALA A 69 0.61 -2.49 -12.56
C ALA A 69 -0.10 -1.54 -13.55
N GLN A 70 -1.19 -0.90 -13.13
CA GLN A 70 -1.91 0.08 -13.95
C GLN A 70 -1.01 1.26 -14.39
N LYS A 71 -0.15 1.77 -13.50
CA LYS A 71 0.81 2.82 -13.87
C LYS A 71 1.84 2.35 -14.88
N GLN A 72 2.32 1.11 -14.77
CA GLN A 72 3.28 0.54 -15.72
C GLN A 72 2.64 0.38 -17.10
N LEU A 73 1.42 -0.17 -17.16
CA LEU A 73 0.65 -0.27 -18.39
C LEU A 73 0.43 1.11 -19.02
N HIS A 74 0.06 2.11 -18.21
CA HIS A 74 -0.15 3.47 -18.69
C HIS A 74 1.10 4.10 -19.29
N GLN A 75 2.24 3.93 -18.63
CA GLN A 75 3.51 4.42 -19.15
C GLN A 75 3.91 3.70 -20.45
N ALA A 76 3.69 2.39 -20.52
CA ALA A 76 3.94 1.61 -21.72
C ALA A 76 3.03 2.06 -22.88
N GLY A 77 1.74 2.30 -22.62
CA GLY A 77 0.78 2.80 -23.61
C GLY A 77 1.12 4.20 -24.13
N ILE A 78 1.56 5.11 -23.25
CA ILE A 78 2.06 6.43 -23.69
C ILE A 78 3.26 6.28 -24.63
N LYS A 79 4.21 5.39 -24.30
CA LYS A 79 5.39 5.15 -25.15
C LYS A 79 4.98 4.58 -26.50
N ALA A 80 4.16 3.54 -26.52
CA ALA A 80 3.64 2.93 -27.75
C ALA A 80 2.92 3.96 -28.64
N ARG A 81 2.05 4.81 -28.07
CA ARG A 81 1.36 5.87 -28.83
C ARG A 81 2.32 6.92 -29.39
N LYS A 82 3.39 7.26 -28.68
CA LYS A 82 4.43 8.18 -29.19
C LYS A 82 5.22 7.55 -30.33
N GLU A 83 5.61 6.29 -30.19
CA GLU A 83 6.32 5.54 -31.21
C GLU A 83 5.46 5.34 -32.46
N GLU A 84 4.18 5.00 -32.30
CA GLU A 84 3.24 4.86 -33.42
C GLU A 84 3.01 6.20 -34.14
N ARG A 85 2.95 7.32 -33.40
CA ARG A 85 2.92 8.66 -34.01
C ARG A 85 4.19 8.93 -34.83
N PHE A 86 5.36 8.51 -34.35
CA PHE A 86 6.62 8.64 -35.07
C PHE A 86 6.62 7.76 -36.34
N ARG A 87 6.22 6.48 -36.21
CA ARG A 87 6.05 5.56 -37.33
C ARG A 87 5.18 6.15 -38.44
N LYS A 88 4.00 6.67 -38.09
CA LYS A 88 3.06 7.30 -39.03
C LYS A 88 3.64 8.53 -39.73
N LYS A 89 4.40 9.37 -39.00
CA LYS A 89 5.09 10.53 -39.60
C LYS A 89 6.14 10.09 -40.63
N SER A 90 6.98 9.11 -40.26
CA SER A 90 7.99 8.56 -41.17
C SER A 90 7.36 7.93 -42.41
N LEU A 91 6.29 7.16 -42.25
CA LEU A 91 5.53 6.60 -43.37
C LEU A 91 4.97 7.68 -44.29
N ALA A 92 4.36 8.74 -43.75
CA ALA A 92 3.84 9.83 -44.55
C ALA A 92 4.95 10.53 -45.35
N THR A 93 6.15 10.71 -44.76
CA THR A 93 7.29 11.28 -45.49
C THR A 93 7.78 10.38 -46.61
N LEU A 94 7.91 9.07 -46.39
CA LEU A 94 8.34 8.11 -47.42
C LEU A 94 7.33 8.03 -48.57
N GLN A 95 6.04 7.97 -48.24
CA GLN A 95 4.96 7.98 -49.23
C GLN A 95 4.97 9.28 -50.05
N GLY A 96 5.16 10.43 -49.39
CA GLY A 96 5.25 11.73 -50.07
C GLY A 96 6.46 11.84 -51.00
N LEU A 97 7.57 11.15 -50.69
CA LEU A 97 8.77 11.06 -51.52
C LEU A 97 8.71 9.92 -52.55
N GLY A 98 7.67 9.09 -52.54
CA GLY A 98 7.58 7.89 -53.40
C GLY A 98 8.65 6.84 -53.10
N LEU A 99 9.22 6.84 -51.89
CA LEU A 99 10.26 5.92 -51.48
C LEU A 99 9.66 4.60 -50.97
N PRO A 100 10.36 3.47 -51.15
CA PRO A 100 9.92 2.19 -50.60
C PRO A 100 9.87 2.25 -49.08
N ILE A 101 8.84 1.63 -48.50
CA ILE A 101 8.67 1.55 -47.05
C ILE A 101 9.58 0.45 -46.50
N PRO A 102 10.40 0.73 -45.47
CA PRO A 102 11.21 -0.29 -44.82
C PRO A 102 10.33 -1.23 -43.98
N PRO A 103 10.72 -2.51 -43.85
CA PRO A 103 9.91 -3.53 -43.16
C PRO A 103 9.62 -3.20 -41.69
N GLU A 104 10.51 -2.46 -41.02
CA GLU A 104 10.33 -2.02 -39.63
C GLU A 104 9.11 -1.11 -39.43
N LEU A 105 8.71 -0.37 -40.47
CA LEU A 105 7.58 0.56 -40.40
C LEU A 105 6.28 -0.07 -40.90
N GLU A 106 6.31 -1.27 -41.49
CA GLU A 106 5.12 -1.95 -42.01
C GLU A 106 4.17 -2.35 -40.87
N VAL A 107 4.74 -2.86 -39.78
CA VAL A 107 3.97 -3.37 -38.64
C VAL A 107 3.52 -2.22 -37.74
N PRO A 108 2.21 -2.08 -37.44
CA PRO A 108 1.72 -1.13 -36.45
C PRO A 108 2.21 -1.47 -35.04
N ILE A 109 2.51 -0.45 -34.24
CA ILE A 109 2.90 -0.64 -32.83
C ILE A 109 1.63 -0.69 -31.97
N PRO A 110 1.31 -1.84 -31.33
CA PRO A 110 0.09 -1.99 -30.54
C PRO A 110 0.19 -1.23 -29.21
N ASP A 111 -0.92 -0.64 -28.76
CA ASP A 111 -1.01 0.01 -27.46
C ASP A 111 -1.38 -1.01 -26.37
N PRO A 112 -0.50 -1.31 -25.41
CA PRO A 112 -0.77 -2.29 -24.36
C PRO A 112 -1.99 -1.94 -23.49
N GLU A 113 -2.37 -0.65 -23.35
CA GLU A 113 -3.59 -0.29 -22.61
C GLU A 113 -4.86 -0.74 -23.34
N THR A 114 -4.85 -0.72 -24.67
CA THR A 114 -6.03 -1.11 -25.48
C THR A 114 -6.25 -2.61 -25.49
N LEU A 115 -5.17 -3.39 -25.43
CA LEU A 115 -5.23 -4.85 -25.42
C LEU A 115 -5.84 -5.41 -24.14
N GLU A 116 -5.61 -4.77 -22.99
CA GLU A 116 -6.29 -5.16 -21.74
C GLU A 116 -7.75 -4.69 -21.69
N SER A 117 -8.07 -3.51 -22.26
CA SER A 117 -9.46 -3.02 -22.30
C SER A 117 -10.40 -3.87 -23.17
N GLU A 118 -9.84 -4.56 -24.17
CA GLU A 118 -10.56 -5.50 -25.02
C GLU A 118 -10.91 -6.82 -24.29
N GLY A 119 -10.60 -6.97 -23.00
CA GLY A 119 -11.07 -8.07 -22.16
C GLY A 119 -12.13 -7.65 -21.12
N GLU A 120 -12.41 -6.36 -20.98
CA GLU A 120 -13.19 -5.77 -19.89
C GLU A 120 -14.45 -5.04 -20.39
N TYR A 121 -15.14 -5.58 -21.39
CA TYR A 121 -16.45 -5.09 -21.83
C TYR A 121 -17.61 -5.91 -21.23
N GLU A 122 -17.74 -5.91 -19.90
CA GLU A 122 -19.01 -6.26 -19.25
C GLU A 122 -19.17 -5.68 -17.83
N ASN A 123 -18.76 -4.42 -17.60
CA ASN A 123 -19.23 -3.72 -16.40
C ASN A 123 -19.33 -2.21 -16.64
N GLY A 124 -20.41 -1.82 -17.30
CA GLY A 124 -20.80 -0.42 -17.43
C GLY A 124 -21.22 0.16 -16.08
N SER A 125 -20.49 1.16 -15.61
CA SER A 125 -21.06 2.21 -14.77
C SER A 125 -20.38 3.52 -15.14
N GLY A 126 -21.11 4.33 -15.90
CA GLY A 126 -20.66 5.64 -16.35
C GLY A 126 -20.38 6.59 -15.19
N ASN A 127 -19.49 7.56 -15.46
CA ASN A 127 -19.71 8.98 -15.17
C ASN A 127 -18.53 9.77 -15.76
N GLY A 128 -18.74 10.31 -16.96
CA GLY A 128 -17.90 11.38 -17.50
C GLY A 128 -18.47 12.73 -17.06
N SER A 129 -17.61 13.64 -16.60
CA SER A 129 -17.74 15.10 -16.81
C SER A 129 -16.61 15.84 -16.11
N GLY A 130 -15.85 16.60 -16.90
CA GLY A 130 -14.77 17.48 -16.41
C GLY A 130 -14.10 18.25 -17.54
N ASN A 131 -14.90 18.91 -18.39
CA ASN A 131 -14.39 19.95 -19.28
C ASN A 131 -14.14 21.22 -18.45
N GLY A 132 -12.87 21.56 -18.23
CA GLY A 132 -12.44 22.85 -17.71
C GLY A 132 -11.51 23.51 -18.73
N SER A 133 -12.09 24.14 -19.75
CA SER A 133 -11.36 25.01 -20.68
C SER A 133 -11.48 26.44 -20.17
N ASP A 134 -10.52 26.87 -19.37
CA ASP A 134 -10.36 28.26 -18.95
C ASP A 134 -9.62 29.02 -20.07
N HIS A 135 -10.36 29.69 -20.94
CA HIS A 135 -9.82 30.64 -21.91
C HIS A 135 -10.14 32.04 -21.39
N GLY A 136 -9.18 32.66 -20.71
CA GLY A 136 -9.25 34.06 -20.32
C GLY A 136 -9.26 34.95 -21.56
N ASN A 137 -10.39 35.60 -21.80
CA ASN A 137 -10.52 36.70 -22.72
C ASN A 137 -9.87 37.95 -22.11
N GLU A 138 -8.81 38.45 -22.74
CA GLU A 138 -8.25 39.78 -22.50
C GLU A 138 -9.29 40.83 -22.89
N GLU A 139 -9.85 41.55 -21.90
CA GLU A 139 -10.66 42.73 -22.16
C GLU A 139 -9.76 43.86 -22.68
N MET A 140 -9.86 44.16 -23.98
CA MET A 140 -9.43 45.43 -24.55
C MET A 140 -10.33 46.53 -23.99
N ILE A 141 -9.87 47.18 -22.93
CA ILE A 141 -10.43 48.46 -22.49
C ILE A 141 -9.82 49.54 -23.39
N ILE A 142 -10.63 50.04 -24.33
CA ILE A 142 -10.33 51.24 -25.11
C ILE A 142 -10.84 52.43 -24.30
N PHE A 143 -9.93 53.33 -23.89
CA PHE A 143 -10.23 54.70 -23.47
C PHE A 143 -9.22 55.66 -24.09
#